data_AF-A0AAD5SDM0-F1
#
_entry.id   AF-A0AAD5SDM0-F1
#
_cell.length_a   1.000
_cell.length_b   1.000
_cell.length_c   1.000
_cell.angle_alpha   90.00
_cell.angle_beta   90.00
_cell.angle_gamma   90.00
#
_symmetry.space_group_name_H-M   'P 1'
#
loop_
_entity.id
_entity.type
_entity.pdbx_description
1 polymer ?
#
loop_
_entity_poly.entity_id
_entity_poly.type
_entity_poly.pdbx_seq_one_letter_code
_entity_poly.pdbx_strand_id
1 'polypeptide(L)'
;MYHLHKVVLMQSPFFARMLLSETNQELIIVEGFLSLECANDHRITKEGMEISLRDLYDPTLTLQRLSSITPTNALSVLPSACFLELSDLASHCHSVLLSALSRSTIVDYAIHLDQIRPPRNQKAGASPYGVRHRYMDMWGEWHGKVEEAVVAFLGGLVNGYLGDEEKSRDVGEDDVVEVGEDGREKTPTARPMGLPEIEKLLTTLPLLWVRRVLESDTLCVANEFARYELIKRVAKARRSVPRCVKSEIDLEEAEYEKRATARKVRERLSLG
;
A
#
# COMPACT_ATOMS: atom_id res chain seq x y z
N MET A 1 26.77 5.52 3.22
CA MET A 1 27.81 4.48 3.33
C MET A 1 27.56 3.73 4.63
N TYR A 2 27.50 2.39 4.58
CA TYR A 2 27.28 1.55 5.77
C TYR A 2 28.56 0.78 6.08
N HIS A 3 28.97 0.76 7.34
CA HIS A 3 30.11 -0.02 7.80
C HIS A 3 29.60 -1.27 8.50
N LEU A 4 29.70 -2.41 7.83
CA LEU A 4 29.11 -3.67 8.29
C LEU A 4 30.13 -4.80 8.26
N HIS A 5 30.04 -5.72 9.21
CA HIS A 5 30.90 -6.87 9.31
C HIS A 5 30.45 -7.96 8.35
N LYS A 6 31.39 -8.51 7.57
CA LYS A 6 31.12 -9.61 6.62
C LYS A 6 30.39 -10.77 7.30
N VAL A 7 30.82 -11.16 8.50
CA VAL A 7 30.21 -12.26 9.27
C VAL A 7 28.73 -12.00 9.60
N VAL A 8 28.34 -10.75 9.81
CA VAL A 8 26.94 -10.39 10.09
C VAL A 8 26.12 -10.39 8.81
N LEU A 9 26.69 -9.87 7.71
CA LEU A 9 26.03 -9.88 6.40
C LEU A 9 25.71 -11.31 5.94
N MET A 10 26.57 -12.29 6.26
CA MET A 10 26.35 -13.71 5.94
C MET A 10 25.05 -14.30 6.50
N GLN A 11 24.38 -13.65 7.46
CA GLN A 11 23.07 -14.07 7.95
C GLN A 11 21.94 -13.86 6.91
N SER A 12 22.12 -12.94 5.97
CA SER A 12 21.20 -12.76 4.85
C SER A 12 21.51 -13.78 3.75
N PRO A 13 20.50 -14.54 3.25
CA PRO A 13 20.71 -15.47 2.15
C PRO A 13 21.25 -14.80 0.87
N PHE A 14 20.84 -13.56 0.62
CA PHE A 14 21.37 -12.75 -0.49
C PHE A 14 22.87 -12.52 -0.35
N PHE A 15 23.32 -11.95 0.77
CA PHE A 15 24.73 -11.68 1.02
C PHE A 15 25.56 -12.97 1.12
N ALA A 16 25.00 -14.03 1.70
CA ALA A 16 25.67 -15.32 1.80
C ALA A 16 26.00 -15.90 0.43
N ARG A 17 25.03 -15.92 -0.49
CA ARG A 17 25.27 -16.38 -1.87
C ARG A 17 26.23 -15.46 -2.60
N MET A 18 26.09 -14.16 -2.41
CA MET A 18 26.97 -13.19 -3.07
C MET A 18 28.42 -13.39 -2.61
N LEU A 19 28.69 -13.40 -1.30
CA LEU A 19 30.04 -13.42 -0.71
C LEU A 19 30.74 -14.79 -0.74
N LEU A 20 30.00 -15.90 -0.88
CA LEU A 20 30.58 -17.26 -0.95
C LEU A 20 30.68 -17.81 -2.38
N SER A 21 30.01 -17.21 -3.35
CA SER A 21 30.07 -17.69 -4.73
C SER A 21 31.41 -17.36 -5.37
N GLU A 22 32.21 -18.39 -5.65
CA GLU A 22 33.48 -18.28 -6.39
C GLU A 22 33.28 -17.85 -7.87
N THR A 23 32.04 -17.91 -8.37
CA THR A 23 31.70 -17.70 -9.79
C THR A 23 31.05 -16.34 -10.09
N ASN A 24 30.80 -15.51 -9.08
CA ASN A 24 30.13 -14.23 -9.27
C ASN A 24 31.10 -13.18 -9.82
N GLN A 25 31.12 -13.02 -11.15
CA GLN A 25 31.83 -11.94 -11.86
C GLN A 25 31.25 -10.53 -11.58
N GLU A 26 30.13 -10.43 -10.84
CA GLU A 26 29.42 -9.17 -10.56
C GLU A 26 29.86 -8.50 -9.25
N LEU A 27 30.73 -9.14 -8.47
CA LEU A 27 31.22 -8.60 -7.20
C LEU A 27 32.51 -7.82 -7.40
N ILE A 28 32.39 -6.52 -7.54
CA ILE A 28 33.55 -5.62 -7.50
C ILE A 28 33.76 -5.19 -6.05
N ILE A 29 34.53 -5.97 -5.29
CA ILE A 29 35.04 -5.53 -3.97
C ILE A 29 36.33 -4.77 -4.22
N VAL A 30 36.27 -3.44 -4.22
CA VAL A 30 37.46 -2.58 -4.30
C VAL A 30 37.80 -2.14 -2.88
N GLU A 31 39.01 -2.47 -2.41
CA GLU A 31 39.53 -2.01 -1.11
C GLU A 31 38.63 -2.30 0.11
N GLY A 32 37.84 -3.38 0.06
CA GLY A 32 36.91 -3.74 1.13
C GLY A 32 35.56 -3.02 1.08
N PHE A 33 35.30 -2.22 0.04
CA PHE A 33 34.00 -1.63 -0.24
C PHE A 33 33.16 -2.53 -1.15
N LEU A 34 31.89 -2.67 -0.80
CA LEU A 34 30.87 -3.30 -1.62
C LEU A 34 29.89 -2.24 -2.08
N SER A 35 29.72 -2.08 -3.40
CA SER A 35 28.66 -1.26 -3.98
C SER A 35 27.47 -2.14 -4.35
N LEU A 36 26.27 -1.76 -3.90
CA LEU A 36 25.01 -2.40 -4.29
C LEU A 36 24.17 -1.39 -5.06
N GLU A 37 23.98 -1.64 -6.34
CA GLU A 37 23.09 -0.83 -7.18
C GLU A 37 21.69 -1.46 -7.18
N CYS A 38 20.74 -0.79 -6.53
CA CYS A 38 19.36 -1.25 -6.46
C CYS A 38 18.56 -0.90 -7.73
N ALA A 39 19.16 -0.95 -8.93
CA ALA A 39 18.51 -0.77 -10.24
C ALA A 39 17.50 0.40 -10.36
N ASN A 40 17.69 1.49 -9.60
CA ASN A 40 16.73 2.60 -9.44
C ASN A 40 15.32 2.19 -8.96
N ASP A 41 15.22 1.11 -8.20
CA ASP A 41 13.98 0.63 -7.62
C ASP A 41 13.54 1.51 -6.44
N HIS A 42 12.52 2.33 -6.68
CA HIS A 42 11.97 3.26 -5.68
C HIS A 42 11.33 2.55 -4.48
N ARG A 43 11.07 1.24 -4.58
CA ARG A 43 10.51 0.43 -3.48
C ARG A 43 11.53 0.19 -2.38
N ILE A 44 12.83 0.16 -2.73
CA ILE A 44 13.90 -0.03 -1.76
C ILE A 44 14.32 1.35 -1.25
N THR A 45 13.75 1.72 -0.12
CA THR A 45 14.04 3.00 0.52
C THR A 45 15.30 2.93 1.37
N LYS A 46 15.96 4.08 1.57
CA LYS A 46 17.12 4.19 2.47
C LYS A 46 16.75 3.75 3.89
N GLU A 47 15.61 4.22 4.41
CA GLU A 47 15.12 3.88 5.75
C GLU A 47 14.89 2.37 5.89
N GLY A 48 14.16 1.77 4.94
CA GLY A 48 13.89 0.34 4.96
C GLY A 48 15.17 -0.49 4.93
N MET A 49 16.14 -0.09 4.10
CA MET A 49 17.43 -0.75 4.02
C MET A 49 18.22 -0.62 5.33
N GLU A 50 18.24 0.57 5.96
CA GLU A 50 18.92 0.79 7.24
C GLU A 50 18.34 -0.09 8.35
N ILE A 51 17.02 -0.18 8.45
CA ILE A 51 16.34 -1.02 9.44
C ILE A 51 16.63 -2.49 9.18
N SER A 52 16.52 -2.95 7.93
CA SER A 52 16.78 -4.36 7.58
C SER A 52 18.23 -4.77 7.78
N LEU A 53 19.20 -3.88 7.52
CA LEU A 53 20.62 -4.15 7.78
C LEU A 53 20.92 -4.16 9.28
N ARG A 54 20.24 -3.32 10.06
CA ARG A 54 20.35 -3.31 11.51
C ARG A 54 19.76 -4.58 12.13
N ASP A 55 18.69 -5.12 11.57
CA ASP A 55 18.07 -6.38 12.01
C ASP A 55 19.06 -7.55 12.01
N LEU A 56 20.00 -7.59 11.06
CA LEU A 56 21.07 -8.60 11.00
C LEU A 56 21.98 -8.59 12.24
N TYR A 57 22.05 -7.47 12.96
CA TYR A 57 22.85 -7.33 14.19
C TYR A 57 22.10 -7.72 15.45
N ASP A 58 20.81 -8.06 15.38
CA ASP A 58 20.04 -8.53 16.54
C ASP A 58 20.05 -10.06 16.61
N PRO A 59 20.95 -10.68 17.41
CA PRO A 59 20.99 -12.14 17.56
C PRO A 59 19.73 -12.70 18.24
N THR A 60 18.92 -11.85 18.88
CA THR A 60 17.70 -12.24 19.58
C THR A 60 16.43 -12.02 18.76
N LEU A 61 16.53 -11.36 17.59
CA LEU A 61 15.46 -11.15 16.61
C LEU A 61 14.14 -10.60 17.18
N THR A 62 14.15 -9.96 18.35
CA THR A 62 12.92 -9.64 19.10
C THR A 62 12.91 -8.22 19.63
N LEU A 63 13.95 -7.80 20.37
CA LEU A 63 13.92 -6.49 21.03
C LEU A 63 14.12 -5.33 20.06
N GLN A 64 15.01 -5.47 19.06
CA GLN A 64 15.29 -4.39 18.12
C GLN A 64 14.19 -4.24 17.06
N ARG A 65 13.53 -5.34 16.70
CA ARG A 65 12.36 -5.34 15.80
C ARG A 65 11.20 -4.55 16.39
N LEU A 66 10.88 -4.81 17.66
CA LEU A 66 9.78 -4.15 18.38
C LEU A 66 9.96 -2.63 18.50
N SER A 67 11.20 -2.15 18.62
CA SER A 67 11.46 -0.70 18.74
C SER A 67 11.61 0.02 17.40
N SER A 68 12.00 -0.70 16.34
CA SER A 68 12.39 -0.07 15.06
C SER A 68 11.31 -0.17 13.98
N ILE A 69 10.48 -1.22 14.02
CA ILE A 69 9.44 -1.48 13.04
C ILE A 69 8.10 -1.04 13.61
N THR A 70 7.50 -0.08 12.92
CA THR A 70 6.25 0.56 13.29
C THR A 70 5.25 0.40 12.16
N PRO A 71 3.94 0.55 12.42
CA PRO A 71 2.92 0.51 11.37
C PRO A 71 3.19 1.47 10.20
N THR A 72 3.80 2.62 10.49
CA THR A 72 4.08 3.67 9.50
C THR A 72 5.25 3.36 8.59
N ASN A 73 6.25 2.59 9.05
CA ASN A 73 7.43 2.25 8.27
C ASN A 73 7.47 0.78 7.80
N ALA A 74 6.57 -0.09 8.28
CA ALA A 74 6.59 -1.50 7.90
C ALA A 74 6.47 -1.72 6.37
N LEU A 75 5.74 -0.86 5.65
CA LEU A 75 5.67 -0.89 4.18
C LEU A 75 6.95 -0.43 3.48
N SER A 76 7.81 0.38 4.12
CA SER A 76 9.11 0.78 3.57
C SER A 76 10.20 -0.25 3.88
N VAL A 77 10.08 -0.95 5.01
CA VAL A 77 11.00 -2.03 5.45
C VAL A 77 10.75 -3.33 4.69
N LEU A 78 9.49 -3.69 4.43
CA LEU A 78 9.13 -4.97 3.81
C LEU A 78 9.83 -5.23 2.46
N PRO A 79 9.86 -4.30 1.48
CA PRO A 79 10.62 -4.51 0.24
C PRO A 79 12.11 -4.73 0.49
N SER A 80 12.70 -4.00 1.45
CA SER A 80 14.12 -4.14 1.80
C SER A 80 14.41 -5.50 2.46
N ALA A 81 13.48 -6.00 3.28
CA ALA A 81 13.54 -7.34 3.85
C ALA A 81 13.45 -8.43 2.75
N CYS A 82 12.56 -8.26 1.76
CA CYS A 82 12.49 -9.15 0.60
C CYS A 82 13.76 -9.10 -0.26
N PHE A 83 14.39 -7.92 -0.39
CA PHE A 83 15.65 -7.75 -1.13
C PHE A 83 16.80 -8.46 -0.43
N LEU A 84 16.90 -8.33 0.89
CA LEU A 84 17.90 -9.07 1.68
C LEU A 84 17.52 -10.54 1.91
N GLU A 85 16.37 -10.97 1.39
CA GLU A 85 15.82 -12.32 1.53
C GLU A 85 15.64 -12.76 3.00
N LEU A 86 15.24 -11.82 3.84
CA LEU A 86 14.99 -12.03 5.27
C LEU A 86 13.52 -12.39 5.49
N SER A 87 13.20 -13.68 5.39
CA SER A 87 11.82 -14.19 5.52
C SER A 87 11.19 -13.83 6.86
N ASP A 88 11.95 -13.93 7.94
CA ASP A 88 11.44 -13.72 9.30
C ASP A 88 11.11 -12.26 9.54
N LEU A 89 11.96 -11.36 9.02
CA LEU A 89 11.72 -9.93 9.05
C LEU A 89 10.50 -9.55 8.19
N ALA A 90 10.38 -10.11 6.98
CA ALA A 90 9.22 -9.88 6.12
C ALA A 90 7.91 -10.36 6.78
N SER A 91 7.94 -11.53 7.43
CA SER A 91 6.82 -12.07 8.20
C SER A 91 6.44 -11.15 9.36
N HIS A 92 7.44 -10.65 10.11
CA HIS A 92 7.20 -9.70 11.20
C HIS A 92 6.57 -8.38 10.70
N CYS A 93 7.10 -7.80 9.62
CA CYS A 93 6.51 -6.61 9.00
C CYS A 93 5.06 -6.85 8.61
N HIS A 94 4.75 -8.01 8.00
CA HIS A 94 3.39 -8.39 7.68
C HIS A 94 2.49 -8.47 8.92
N SER A 95 2.93 -9.12 10.00
CA SER A 95 2.18 -9.17 11.26
C SER A 95 1.92 -7.78 11.86
N VAL A 96 2.92 -6.88 11.83
CA VAL A 96 2.76 -5.48 12.29
C VAL A 96 1.71 -4.77 11.44
N LEU A 97 1.77 -4.90 10.12
CA LEU A 97 0.80 -4.30 9.21
C LEU A 97 -0.62 -4.78 9.50
N LEU A 98 -0.82 -6.10 9.64
CA LEU A 98 -2.13 -6.68 9.94
C LEU A 98 -2.67 -6.22 11.30
N SER A 99 -1.81 -6.19 12.34
CA SER A 99 -2.22 -5.74 13.67
C SER A 99 -2.64 -4.27 13.74
N ALA A 100 -2.14 -3.47 12.79
CA ALA A 100 -2.41 -2.04 12.69
C ALA A 100 -3.50 -1.70 11.65
N LEU A 101 -4.13 -2.70 11.02
CA LEU A 101 -5.26 -2.46 10.11
C LEU A 101 -6.43 -1.87 10.88
N SER A 102 -6.79 -0.66 10.51
CA SER A 102 -7.86 0.11 11.15
C SER A 102 -8.50 1.06 10.14
N ARG A 103 -9.63 1.69 10.52
CA ARG A 103 -10.32 2.66 9.67
C ARG A 103 -9.44 3.87 9.31
N SER A 104 -8.52 4.25 10.20
CA SER A 104 -7.62 5.38 9.98
C SER A 104 -6.40 5.05 9.12
N THR A 105 -5.94 3.79 9.12
CA THR A 105 -4.70 3.38 8.42
C THR A 105 -4.95 2.77 7.05
N ILE A 106 -6.16 2.24 6.80
CA ILE A 106 -6.46 1.45 5.60
C ILE A 106 -6.30 2.23 4.29
N VAL A 107 -6.62 3.53 4.30
CA VAL A 107 -6.50 4.40 3.11
C VAL A 107 -5.04 4.62 2.77
N ASP A 108 -4.22 4.96 3.77
CA ASP A 108 -2.79 5.18 3.59
C ASP A 108 -2.09 3.91 3.11
N TYR A 109 -2.46 2.76 3.67
CA TYR A 109 -1.93 1.46 3.23
C TYR A 109 -2.30 1.16 1.79
N ALA A 110 -3.56 1.37 1.40
CA ALA A 110 -4.00 1.17 0.02
C ALA A 110 -3.24 2.07 -0.96
N ILE A 111 -3.04 3.35 -0.62
CA ILE A 111 -2.27 4.30 -1.44
C ILE A 111 -0.82 3.85 -1.57
N HIS A 112 -0.15 3.56 -0.45
CA HIS A 112 1.25 3.15 -0.44
C HIS A 112 1.45 1.84 -1.22
N LEU A 113 0.62 0.82 -1.00
CA LEU A 113 0.70 -0.46 -1.69
C LEU A 113 0.54 -0.36 -3.21
N ASP A 114 -0.21 0.64 -3.69
CA ASP A 114 -0.35 0.89 -5.13
C ASP A 114 0.93 1.53 -5.72
N GLN A 115 1.60 2.39 -4.95
CA GLN A 115 2.87 3.02 -5.33
C GLN A 115 4.03 2.01 -5.42
N ILE A 116 4.03 1.00 -4.55
CA ILE A 116 5.09 -0.03 -4.49
C ILE A 116 4.71 -1.35 -5.19
N ARG A 117 3.66 -1.35 -6.02
CA ARG A 117 3.14 -2.58 -6.64
C ARG A 117 4.23 -3.33 -7.43
N PRO A 118 4.31 -4.67 -7.32
CA PRO A 118 5.12 -5.47 -8.24
C PRO A 118 4.65 -5.34 -9.70
N PRO A 119 5.57 -5.31 -10.68
CA PRO A 119 5.22 -5.27 -12.09
C PRO A 119 4.47 -6.54 -12.52
N ARG A 120 3.22 -6.40 -12.99
CA ARG A 120 2.34 -7.54 -13.35
C ARG A 120 2.82 -8.42 -14.50
N ASN A 121 3.73 -7.92 -15.35
CA ASN A 121 4.11 -8.57 -16.62
C ASN A 121 5.57 -9.05 -16.66
N GLN A 122 6.27 -9.13 -15.53
CA GLN A 122 7.61 -9.75 -15.54
C GLN A 122 7.46 -11.26 -15.66
N LYS A 123 8.21 -11.87 -16.59
CA LYS A 123 8.30 -13.33 -16.74
C LYS A 123 8.61 -13.92 -15.36
N ALA A 124 7.75 -14.85 -14.92
CA ALA A 124 7.90 -15.55 -13.64
C ALA A 124 9.36 -16.02 -13.46
N GLY A 125 10.02 -15.57 -12.38
CA GLY A 125 11.38 -15.97 -12.01
C GLY A 125 12.53 -15.04 -12.41
N ALA A 126 12.30 -13.93 -13.13
CA ALA A 126 13.37 -12.96 -13.43
C ALA A 126 13.33 -11.75 -12.47
N SER A 127 14.13 -11.80 -11.40
CA SER A 127 14.35 -10.63 -10.54
C SER A 127 15.21 -9.58 -11.26
N PRO A 128 14.94 -8.27 -11.05
CA PRO A 128 15.80 -7.20 -11.58
C PRO A 128 17.22 -7.23 -11.00
N TYR A 129 17.42 -7.98 -9.92
CA TYR A 129 18.69 -8.14 -9.22
C TYR A 129 19.41 -9.46 -9.57
N GLY A 130 19.04 -10.08 -10.69
CA GLY A 130 19.67 -11.29 -11.21
C GLY A 130 18.81 -12.54 -11.07
N VAL A 131 19.12 -13.54 -11.89
CA VAL A 131 18.32 -14.77 -12.06
C VAL A 131 18.20 -15.61 -10.78
N ARG A 132 19.18 -15.50 -9.87
CA ARG A 132 19.21 -16.24 -8.60
C ARG A 132 18.62 -15.48 -7.42
N HIS A 133 18.16 -14.25 -7.64
CA HIS A 133 17.66 -13.40 -6.56
C HIS A 133 16.13 -13.57 -6.42
N ARG A 134 15.67 -13.90 -5.22
CA ARG A 134 14.25 -14.21 -4.92
C ARG A 134 13.39 -12.99 -4.63
N TYR A 135 13.86 -11.77 -4.91
CA TYR A 135 13.19 -10.54 -4.53
C TYR A 135 11.76 -10.49 -5.05
N MET A 136 11.55 -10.73 -6.35
CA MET A 136 10.21 -10.63 -6.95
C MET A 136 9.26 -11.71 -6.46
N ASP A 137 9.77 -12.91 -6.18
CA ASP A 137 8.95 -13.99 -5.64
C ASP A 137 8.50 -13.66 -4.21
N MET A 138 9.45 -13.29 -3.34
CA MET A 138 9.16 -12.92 -1.95
C MET A 138 8.28 -11.67 -1.87
N TRP A 139 8.61 -10.64 -2.65
CA TRP A 139 7.85 -9.39 -2.67
C TRP A 139 6.44 -9.64 -3.19
N GLY A 140 6.27 -10.41 -4.28
CA GLY A 140 4.97 -10.76 -4.82
C GLY A 140 4.10 -11.52 -3.81
N GLU A 141 4.69 -12.48 -3.09
CA GLU A 141 4.01 -13.24 -2.05
C GLU A 141 3.54 -12.33 -0.90
N TRP A 142 4.44 -11.55 -0.30
CA TRP A 142 4.11 -10.71 0.85
C TRP A 142 3.21 -9.54 0.47
N HIS A 143 3.46 -8.88 -0.66
CA HIS A 143 2.59 -7.83 -1.19
C HIS A 143 1.18 -8.36 -1.44
N GLY A 144 1.05 -9.55 -2.04
CA GLY A 144 -0.23 -10.21 -2.26
C GLY A 144 -0.99 -10.48 -0.95
N LYS A 145 -0.31 -11.00 0.08
CA LYS A 145 -0.91 -11.26 1.40
C LYS A 145 -1.41 -9.98 2.07
N VAL A 146 -0.61 -8.90 2.07
CA VAL A 146 -1.05 -7.61 2.62
C VAL A 146 -2.21 -7.04 1.81
N GLU A 147 -2.14 -7.13 0.48
CA GLU A 147 -3.19 -6.65 -0.41
C GLU A 147 -4.52 -7.36 -0.15
N GLU A 148 -4.50 -8.69 -0.06
CA GLU A 148 -5.67 -9.51 0.25
C GLU A 148 -6.28 -9.13 1.60
N ALA A 149 -5.46 -8.94 2.64
CA ALA A 149 -5.93 -8.52 3.95
C ALA A 149 -6.57 -7.13 3.93
N VAL A 150 -6.00 -6.17 3.18
CA VAL A 150 -6.57 -4.83 2.99
C VAL A 150 -7.92 -4.92 2.26
N VAL A 151 -8.01 -5.72 1.19
CA VAL A 151 -9.27 -5.94 0.46
C VAL A 151 -10.32 -6.59 1.37
N ALA A 152 -9.96 -7.64 2.12
CA ALA A 152 -10.87 -8.32 3.03
C ALA A 152 -11.36 -7.39 4.16
N PHE A 153 -10.47 -6.57 4.72
CA PHE A 153 -10.84 -5.58 5.73
C PHE A 153 -11.81 -4.53 5.16
N LEU A 154 -11.52 -3.98 3.97
CA LEU A 154 -12.42 -3.05 3.29
C LEU A 154 -13.77 -3.69 2.95
N GLY A 155 -13.77 -4.94 2.46
CA GLY A 155 -14.98 -5.71 2.20
C GLY A 155 -15.81 -5.90 3.46
N GLY A 156 -15.18 -6.26 4.59
CA GLY A 156 -15.84 -6.36 5.89
C GLY A 156 -16.47 -5.04 6.36
N LEU A 157 -15.80 -3.91 6.14
CA LEU A 157 -16.35 -2.59 6.45
C LEU A 157 -17.60 -2.27 5.60
N VAL A 158 -17.56 -2.59 4.31
CA VAL A 158 -18.70 -2.36 3.40
C VAL A 158 -19.86 -3.30 3.72
N ASN A 159 -19.58 -4.58 4.02
CA ASN A 159 -20.60 -5.56 4.43
C ASN A 159 -21.34 -5.12 5.69
N GLY A 160 -20.58 -4.64 6.69
CA GLY A 160 -21.16 -4.12 7.93
C GLY A 160 -22.15 -2.98 7.69
N TYR A 161 -21.92 -2.16 6.67
CA TYR A 161 -22.86 -1.11 6.26
C TYR A 161 -24.08 -1.67 5.52
N LEU A 162 -23.88 -2.55 4.54
CA LEU A 162 -24.99 -3.07 3.75
C LEU A 162 -25.98 -3.89 4.60
N GLY A 163 -25.48 -4.61 5.61
CA GLY A 163 -26.34 -5.35 6.54
C GLY A 163 -27.20 -4.48 7.45
N ASP A 164 -26.81 -3.23 7.70
CA ASP A 164 -27.56 -2.29 8.54
C ASP A 164 -28.68 -1.55 7.79
N GLU A 165 -28.52 -1.31 6.47
CA GLU A 165 -29.61 -0.77 5.64
C GLU A 165 -30.80 -1.73 5.58
N GLU A 166 -30.57 -3.04 5.57
CA GLU A 166 -31.64 -4.05 5.52
C GLU A 166 -32.40 -4.13 6.83
N LYS A 167 -31.70 -4.17 7.97
CA LYS A 167 -32.34 -4.16 9.30
C LYS A 167 -33.17 -2.90 9.53
N SER A 168 -32.71 -1.75 9.03
CA SER A 168 -33.44 -0.49 9.15
C SER A 168 -34.70 -0.42 8.29
N ARG A 169 -34.84 -1.28 7.25
CA ARG A 169 -36.05 -1.37 6.41
C ARG A 169 -37.08 -2.37 6.93
N ASP A 170 -36.65 -3.36 7.72
CA ASP A 170 -37.51 -4.43 8.23
C ASP A 170 -38.13 -4.14 9.60
N VAL A 171 -37.72 -3.05 10.28
CA VAL A 171 -38.47 -2.51 11.44
C VAL A 171 -39.66 -1.72 10.91
N GLY A 172 -40.61 -2.45 10.34
CA GLY A 172 -42.00 -2.01 10.26
C GLY A 172 -42.61 -1.98 11.66
N GLU A 173 -43.56 -1.07 11.85
CA GLU A 173 -44.34 -0.83 13.06
C GLU A 173 -44.82 -2.13 13.73
N ASP A 174 -44.14 -2.58 14.78
CA ASP A 174 -44.75 -3.32 15.89
C ASP A 174 -43.84 -3.16 17.11
N ASP A 175 -44.18 -2.17 17.94
CA ASP A 175 -43.64 -1.95 19.28
C ASP A 175 -43.97 -3.18 20.15
N VAL A 176 -42.99 -4.06 20.36
CA VAL A 176 -43.02 -5.01 21.47
C VAL A 176 -41.82 -4.75 22.36
N VAL A 177 -42.11 -4.12 23.50
CA VAL A 177 -41.19 -3.91 24.61
C VAL A 177 -40.83 -5.26 25.21
N GLU A 178 -39.63 -5.79 24.90
CA GLU A 178 -39.05 -6.88 25.68
C GLU A 178 -38.12 -6.33 26.77
N VAL A 179 -38.60 -6.44 28.00
CA VAL A 179 -37.80 -6.33 29.23
C VAL A 179 -37.10 -7.67 29.43
N GLY A 180 -35.77 -7.69 29.30
CA GLY A 180 -34.95 -8.87 29.56
C GLY A 180 -33.63 -8.47 30.23
N GLU A 181 -33.56 -8.69 31.53
CA GLU A 181 -32.35 -8.64 32.35
C GLU A 181 -31.34 -9.70 31.86
N ASP A 182 -30.11 -9.29 31.49
CA ASP A 182 -28.93 -10.07 31.88
C ASP A 182 -27.63 -9.27 31.76
N GLY A 183 -26.90 -9.20 32.87
CA GLY A 183 -25.66 -8.44 33.05
C GLY A 183 -24.43 -9.16 32.49
N ARG A 184 -24.36 -9.31 31.16
CA ARG A 184 -23.13 -9.71 30.47
C ARG A 184 -22.49 -8.50 29.79
N GLU A 185 -21.32 -8.10 30.28
CA GLU A 185 -20.41 -7.15 29.64
C GLU A 185 -20.18 -7.57 28.17
N LYS A 186 -20.87 -6.87 27.26
CA LYS A 186 -20.56 -6.94 25.84
C LYS A 186 -19.24 -6.17 25.64
N THR A 187 -18.23 -6.89 25.17
CA THR A 187 -17.04 -6.32 24.53
C THR A 187 -17.46 -5.19 23.58
N PRO A 188 -16.68 -4.09 23.46
CA PRO A 188 -17.08 -2.93 22.68
C PRO A 188 -17.07 -3.31 21.20
N THR A 189 -18.21 -3.80 20.70
CA THR A 189 -18.45 -4.01 19.28
C THR A 189 -18.48 -2.63 18.63
N ALA A 190 -17.45 -2.34 17.84
CA ALA A 190 -17.30 -1.10 17.11
C ALA A 190 -18.62 -0.78 16.38
N ARG A 191 -19.17 0.41 16.64
CA ARG A 191 -20.39 0.86 15.97
C ARG A 191 -20.24 0.68 14.45
N PRO A 192 -21.23 0.06 13.77
CA PRO A 192 -21.21 -0.04 12.33
C PRO A 192 -21.17 1.37 11.72
N MET A 193 -20.42 1.53 10.62
CA MET A 193 -20.28 2.84 9.97
C MET A 193 -21.60 3.25 9.33
N GLY A 194 -21.94 4.53 9.47
CA GLY A 194 -23.05 5.12 8.72
C GLY A 194 -22.73 5.23 7.24
N LEU A 195 -23.77 5.23 6.40
CA LEU A 195 -23.68 5.41 4.94
C LEU A 195 -22.69 6.51 4.50
N PRO A 196 -22.72 7.74 5.08
CA PRO A 196 -21.81 8.80 4.64
C PRO A 196 -20.33 8.51 4.89
N GLU A 197 -20.02 7.68 5.90
CA GLU A 197 -18.64 7.35 6.27
C GLU A 197 -18.02 6.33 5.30
N ILE A 198 -18.79 5.31 4.88
CA ILE A 198 -18.34 4.34 3.87
C ILE A 198 -18.21 4.99 2.50
N GLU A 199 -19.17 5.83 2.10
CA GLU A 199 -19.05 6.59 0.85
C GLU A 199 -17.80 7.47 0.86
N LYS A 200 -17.56 8.20 1.96
CA LYS A 200 -16.36 9.01 2.14
C LYS A 200 -15.09 8.15 2.04
N LEU A 201 -15.03 7.03 2.74
CA LEU A 201 -13.90 6.09 2.69
C LEU A 201 -13.63 5.60 1.26
N LEU A 202 -14.67 5.13 0.56
CA LEU A 202 -14.54 4.64 -0.81
C LEU A 202 -14.20 5.77 -1.80
N THR A 203 -14.60 7.02 -1.53
CA THR A 203 -14.17 8.17 -2.36
C THR A 203 -12.69 8.51 -2.19
N THR A 204 -12.10 8.28 -1.01
CA THR A 204 -10.69 8.57 -0.74
C THR A 204 -9.71 7.53 -1.27
N LEU A 205 -10.17 6.29 -1.51
CA LEU A 205 -9.31 5.23 -2.03
C LEU A 205 -8.88 5.46 -3.49
N PRO A 206 -7.75 4.90 -3.95
CA PRO A 206 -7.48 4.83 -5.39
C PRO A 206 -8.55 4.02 -6.13
N LEU A 207 -8.87 4.37 -7.38
CA LEU A 207 -9.95 3.73 -8.15
C LEU A 207 -9.77 2.21 -8.30
N LEU A 208 -8.51 1.77 -8.39
CA LEU A 208 -8.18 0.35 -8.51
C LEU A 208 -8.53 -0.43 -7.24
N TRP A 209 -8.43 0.18 -6.06
CA TRP A 209 -8.85 -0.44 -4.81
C TRP A 209 -10.36 -0.51 -4.69
N VAL A 210 -11.07 0.54 -5.09
CA VAL A 210 -12.55 0.48 -5.16
C VAL A 210 -12.99 -0.67 -6.06
N ARG A 211 -12.39 -0.78 -7.26
CA ARG A 211 -12.65 -1.90 -8.17
C ARG A 211 -12.38 -3.26 -7.52
N ARG A 212 -11.22 -3.43 -6.87
CA ARG A 212 -10.84 -4.69 -6.20
C ARG A 212 -11.81 -5.08 -5.09
N VAL A 213 -12.26 -4.13 -4.28
CA VAL A 213 -13.25 -4.40 -3.22
C VAL A 213 -14.57 -4.88 -3.82
N LEU A 214 -15.00 -4.28 -4.93
CA LEU A 214 -16.25 -4.64 -5.60
C LEU A 214 -16.19 -5.99 -6.32
N GLU A 215 -15.03 -6.32 -6.88
CA GLU A 215 -14.75 -7.61 -7.52
C GLU A 215 -14.40 -8.70 -6.50
N SER A 216 -14.23 -8.37 -5.21
CA SER A 216 -13.84 -9.34 -4.20
C SER A 216 -15.00 -10.21 -3.78
N ASP A 217 -14.76 -11.52 -3.69
CA ASP A 217 -15.68 -12.50 -3.11
C ASP A 217 -15.97 -12.24 -1.62
N THR A 218 -15.15 -11.44 -0.95
CA THR A 218 -15.37 -11.03 0.45
C THR A 218 -16.49 -10.00 0.59
N LEU A 219 -16.92 -9.34 -0.49
CA LEU A 219 -18.01 -8.39 -0.48
C LEU A 219 -19.36 -9.13 -0.57
N CYS A 220 -19.96 -9.39 0.59
CA CYS A 220 -21.25 -10.02 0.75
C CYS A 220 -22.37 -8.98 0.61
N VAL A 221 -22.88 -8.84 -0.61
CA VAL A 221 -24.08 -8.04 -0.90
C VAL A 221 -25.31 -8.95 -1.03
N ALA A 222 -26.48 -8.50 -0.60
CA ALA A 222 -27.71 -9.27 -0.77
C ALA A 222 -28.09 -9.50 -2.24
N ASN A 223 -27.75 -8.53 -3.10
CA ASN A 223 -27.90 -8.64 -4.55
C ASN A 223 -26.93 -7.69 -5.29
N GLU A 224 -26.71 -7.96 -6.58
CA GLU A 224 -25.86 -7.11 -7.44
C GLU A 224 -26.39 -5.68 -7.59
N PHE A 225 -27.69 -5.46 -7.36
CA PHE A 225 -28.27 -4.11 -7.40
C PHE A 225 -27.77 -3.25 -6.24
N ALA A 226 -27.58 -3.80 -5.04
CA ALA A 226 -26.99 -3.11 -3.90
C ALA A 226 -25.53 -2.70 -4.17
N ARG A 227 -24.75 -3.59 -4.80
CA ARG A 227 -23.38 -3.29 -5.26
C ARG A 227 -23.39 -2.15 -6.29
N TYR A 228 -24.32 -2.19 -7.25
CA TYR A 228 -24.49 -1.14 -8.25
C TYR A 228 -24.85 0.22 -7.63
N GLU A 229 -25.82 0.27 -6.70
CA GLU A 229 -26.23 1.51 -6.05
C GLU A 229 -25.09 2.12 -5.21
N LEU A 230 -24.32 1.30 -4.50
CA LEU A 230 -23.11 1.76 -3.79
C LEU A 230 -22.11 2.43 -4.75
N ILE A 231 -21.78 1.76 -5.87
CA ILE A 231 -20.87 2.31 -6.88
C ILE A 231 -21.39 3.62 -7.45
N LYS A 232 -22.69 3.69 -7.75
CA LYS A 232 -23.35 4.88 -8.29
C LYS A 232 -23.25 6.05 -7.31
N ARG A 233 -23.47 5.83 -6.00
CA ARG A 233 -23.29 6.85 -4.96
C ARG A 233 -21.84 7.31 -4.87
N VAL A 234 -20.87 6.38 -4.80
CA VAL A 234 -19.43 6.69 -4.79
C VAL A 234 -18.99 7.47 -6.04
N ALA A 235 -19.47 7.07 -7.22
CA ALA A 235 -19.16 7.75 -8.49
C ALA A 235 -19.74 9.16 -8.54
N LYS A 236 -20.98 9.34 -8.06
CA LYS A 236 -21.61 10.66 -7.94
C LYS A 236 -20.82 11.55 -6.98
N ALA A 237 -20.46 11.04 -5.80
CA ALA A 237 -19.69 11.75 -4.79
C ALA A 237 -18.30 12.20 -5.33
N ARG A 238 -17.58 11.31 -6.01
CA ARG A 238 -16.29 11.65 -6.65
C ARG A 238 -16.41 12.71 -7.74
N ARG A 239 -17.53 12.76 -8.47
CA ARG A 239 -17.78 13.78 -9.52
C ARG A 239 -18.20 15.13 -8.94
N SER A 240 -18.87 15.13 -7.78
CA SER A 240 -19.26 16.35 -7.09
C SER A 240 -18.13 17.03 -6.34
N VAL A 241 -17.00 16.35 -6.12
CA VAL A 241 -15.77 17.01 -5.68
C VAL A 241 -15.28 17.88 -6.84
N PRO A 242 -15.30 19.22 -6.72
CA PRO A 242 -14.70 20.06 -7.74
C PRO A 242 -13.23 19.67 -7.85
N ARG A 243 -12.75 19.40 -9.07
CA ARG A 243 -11.31 19.27 -9.31
C ARG A 243 -10.65 20.58 -8.88
N CYS A 244 -10.09 20.60 -7.68
CA CYS A 244 -9.41 21.77 -7.15
C CYS A 244 -8.11 21.98 -7.93
N VAL A 245 -8.16 22.97 -8.82
CA VAL A 245 -7.10 23.81 -9.40
C VAL A 245 -6.10 23.11 -10.34
N LYS A 246 -6.17 23.52 -11.62
CA LYS A 246 -5.06 23.45 -12.57
C LYS A 246 -3.83 24.07 -11.91
N SER A 247 -2.70 23.37 -11.92
CA SER A 247 -1.48 23.83 -11.27
C SER A 247 -1.14 25.27 -11.69
N GLU A 248 -0.51 26.06 -10.81
CA GLU A 248 -0.01 27.41 -11.18
C GLU A 248 0.85 27.38 -12.46
N ILE A 249 1.49 26.24 -12.71
CA ILE A 249 2.28 25.94 -13.91
C ILE A 249 1.39 25.95 -15.18
N ASP A 250 0.19 25.38 -15.12
CA ASP A 250 -0.76 25.36 -16.25
C ASP A 250 -1.34 26.75 -16.56
N LEU A 251 -1.39 27.64 -15.56
CA LEU A 251 -1.82 29.03 -15.74
C LEU A 251 -0.69 29.89 -16.32
N GLU A 252 0.55 29.66 -15.89
CA GLU A 252 1.73 30.36 -16.41
C GLU A 252 2.03 30.00 -17.88
N GLU A 253 1.86 28.73 -18.24
CA GLU A 253 2.03 28.24 -19.62
C GLU A 253 0.96 28.84 -20.56
N ALA A 254 -0.28 28.94 -20.09
CA ALA A 254 -1.37 29.58 -20.84
C ALA A 254 -1.20 31.10 -21.00
N GLU A 255 -0.60 31.79 -20.01
CA GLU A 255 -0.25 33.21 -20.16
C GLU A 255 0.93 33.42 -21.13
N TYR A 256 1.91 32.51 -21.10
CA TYR A 256 3.07 32.54 -22.00
C TYR A 256 2.64 32.37 -23.46
N GLU A 257 1.75 31.41 -23.76
CA GLU A 257 1.23 31.22 -25.12
C GLU A 257 0.45 32.41 -25.64
N LYS A 258 -0.34 33.08 -24.77
CA LYS A 258 -1.07 34.32 -25.13
C LYS A 258 -0.12 35.47 -25.45
N ARG A 259 0.97 35.63 -24.70
CA ARG A 259 1.98 36.66 -24.98
C ARG A 259 2.75 36.37 -26.27
N ALA A 260 3.05 35.10 -26.55
CA ALA A 260 3.72 34.68 -27.78
C ALA A 260 2.85 34.91 -29.03
N THR A 261 1.54 34.67 -28.94
CA THR A 261 0.60 34.94 -30.05
C THR A 261 0.41 36.44 -30.27
N ALA A 262 0.27 37.24 -29.21
CA ALA A 262 0.17 38.70 -29.33
C ALA A 262 1.40 39.33 -30.00
N ARG A 263 2.61 38.81 -29.71
CA ARG A 263 3.85 39.26 -30.34
C ARG A 263 3.89 38.94 -31.84
N LYS A 264 3.50 37.73 -32.24
CA LYS A 264 3.41 37.33 -33.65
C LYS A 264 2.41 38.16 -34.45
N VAL A 265 1.28 38.54 -33.83
CA VAL A 265 0.28 39.41 -34.48
C VAL A 265 0.83 40.82 -34.67
N ARG A 266 1.55 41.36 -33.67
CA ARG A 266 2.16 42.70 -33.76
C ARG A 266 3.27 42.78 -34.81
N GLU A 267 4.10 41.74 -34.94
CA GLU A 267 5.15 41.66 -35.97
C GLU A 267 4.57 41.55 -37.39
N ARG A 268 3.41 40.90 -37.56
CA ARG A 268 2.70 40.85 -38.85
C ARG A 268 2.07 42.18 -39.24
N LEU A 269 1.64 42.99 -38.27
CA LEU A 269 1.06 44.31 -38.51
C LEU A 269 2.10 45.40 -38.76
N SER A 270 3.38 45.18 -38.44
CA SER A 270 4.47 46.12 -38.71
C SER A 270 5.19 45.90 -40.06
N LEU A 271 4.80 44.87 -40.81
CA LEU A 271 5.43 44.46 -42.08
C LEU A 271 4.50 44.60 -43.30
N GLY A 272 3.31 45.19 -43.14
CA GLY A 272 2.40 45.58 -44.21
C GLY A 272 2.19 47.09 -44.20
#